data_AF-A0A1D3RNW4-F1
#
_entry.id   AF-A0A1D3RNW4-F1
#
_cell.length_a   1.000
_cell.length_b   1.000
_cell.length_c   1.000
_cell.angle_alpha   90.00
_cell.angle_beta   90.00
_cell.angle_gamma   90.00
#
_symmetry.space_group_name_H-M   'P 1'
#
loop_
_entity.id
_entity.type
_entity.pdbx_description
1 polymer ?
#
loop_
_entity_poly.entity_id
_entity_poly.type
_entity_poly.pdbx_seq_one_letter_code
_entity_poly.pdbx_strand_id
1 'polypeptide(L)'
;MTTANKDKLSSARFSQATDAFVEIFTASVDFDQRMAQQDIEGSIAHATMLCTIGILTEAERDSIFQGLEQIKDEIERGEFQWSIQQEDVHMNIEARLTELIGIAG
;
A
#
# COMPACT_ATOMS: atom_id res chain seq x y z
N MET A 1 16.47 17.77 16.33
CA MET A 1 15.50 17.78 15.22
C MET A 1 15.22 16.33 14.90
N THR A 2 14.11 15.80 15.38
CA THR A 2 13.76 14.38 15.22
C THR A 2 13.22 14.21 13.80
N THR A 3 13.99 13.54 12.95
CA THR A 3 13.55 13.11 11.62
C THR A 3 12.38 12.15 11.80
N ALA A 4 11.16 12.61 11.53
CA ALA A 4 10.01 11.74 11.38
C ALA A 4 10.31 10.76 10.23
N ASN A 5 10.25 9.47 10.53
CA ASN A 5 10.43 8.42 9.52
C ASN A 5 9.19 8.42 8.62
N LYS A 6 9.30 8.98 7.41
CA LYS A 6 8.16 9.20 6.51
C LYS A 6 7.63 7.92 5.85
N ASP A 7 8.28 6.79 6.11
CA ASP A 7 8.08 5.57 5.33
C ASP A 7 7.01 4.63 5.94
N LYS A 8 6.41 4.95 7.10
CA LYS A 8 5.41 4.11 7.77
C LYS A 8 4.20 4.87 8.32
N LEU A 9 3.01 4.32 8.17
CA LEU A 9 1.75 4.87 8.71
C LEU A 9 1.78 5.02 10.24
N SER A 10 2.48 4.13 10.95
CA SER A 10 2.66 4.16 12.40
C SER A 10 3.52 5.35 12.89
N SER A 11 4.38 5.93 12.04
CA SER A 11 5.21 7.08 12.40
C SER A 11 4.40 8.38 12.58
N ALA A 12 3.14 8.41 12.12
CA ALA A 12 2.24 9.53 12.33
C ALA A 12 1.99 9.82 13.83
N ARG A 13 2.23 8.84 14.71
CA ARG A 13 2.02 8.96 16.17
C ARG A 13 3.27 8.82 17.01
N PHE A 14 4.36 8.28 16.47
CA PHE A 14 5.59 8.02 17.22
C PHE A 14 6.79 8.75 16.62
N SER A 15 7.61 9.36 17.49
CA SER A 15 8.79 10.14 17.08
C SER A 15 10.08 9.33 17.00
N GLN A 16 10.06 8.08 17.46
CA GLN A 16 11.19 7.15 17.43
C GLN A 16 10.88 5.98 16.49
N ALA A 17 11.92 5.40 15.89
CA ALA A 17 11.77 4.19 15.09
C ALA A 17 11.31 3.03 15.98
N THR A 18 10.43 2.20 15.45
CA THR A 18 9.99 0.96 16.08
C THR A 18 11.18 0.01 16.19
N ASP A 19 11.31 -0.69 17.31
CA ASP A 19 12.37 -1.69 17.48
C ASP A 19 12.18 -2.81 16.45
N ALA A 20 13.27 -3.26 15.81
CA ALA A 20 13.23 -4.27 14.75
C ALA A 20 12.52 -5.57 15.19
N PHE A 21 12.61 -5.95 16.47
CA PHE A 21 11.88 -7.09 17.01
C PHE A 21 10.37 -6.86 17.01
N VAL A 22 9.94 -5.66 17.37
CA VAL A 22 8.52 -5.30 17.36
C VAL A 22 7.99 -5.28 15.93
N GLU A 23 8.75 -4.76 14.97
CA GLU A 23 8.34 -4.75 13.55
C GLU A 23 8.09 -6.15 13.01
N ILE A 24 9.02 -7.08 13.24
CA ILE A 24 8.86 -8.48 12.82
C ILE A 24 7.68 -9.14 13.55
N PHE A 25 7.50 -8.84 14.85
CA PHE A 25 6.44 -9.43 15.64
C PHE A 25 5.05 -8.93 15.22
N THR A 26 4.93 -7.69 14.77
CA THR A 26 3.66 -7.09 14.33
C THR A 26 3.36 -7.29 12.85
N ALA A 27 4.36 -7.59 12.03
CA ALA A 27 4.19 -7.79 10.61
C ALA A 27 3.30 -9.02 10.33
N SER A 28 2.29 -8.84 9.48
CA SER A 28 1.39 -9.90 9.02
C SER A 28 1.61 -10.28 7.56
N VAL A 29 2.45 -9.54 6.82
CA VAL A 29 2.71 -9.75 5.39
C VAL A 29 3.01 -11.21 5.04
N ASP A 30 3.79 -11.91 5.86
CA ASP A 30 4.19 -13.30 5.63
C ASP A 30 3.01 -14.27 5.50
N PHE A 31 1.84 -13.94 6.06
CA PHE A 31 0.64 -14.77 5.97
C PHE A 31 -0.57 -14.09 5.31
N ASP A 32 -0.67 -12.77 5.35
CA ASP A 32 -1.80 -12.03 4.78
C ASP A 32 -1.61 -11.64 3.31
N GLN A 33 -0.40 -11.78 2.73
CA GLN A 33 -0.13 -11.59 1.30
C GLN A 33 -1.06 -12.42 0.40
N ARG A 34 -1.59 -13.54 0.91
CA ARG A 34 -2.62 -14.37 0.23
C ARG A 34 -3.93 -13.62 -0.03
N MET A 35 -4.15 -12.49 0.64
CA MET A 35 -5.33 -11.63 0.53
C MET A 35 -5.11 -10.45 -0.44
N ALA A 36 -3.98 -10.41 -1.14
CA ALA A 36 -3.66 -9.32 -2.05
C ALA A 36 -4.73 -9.07 -3.12
N GLN A 37 -5.34 -10.14 -3.65
CA GLN A 37 -6.42 -9.98 -4.62
C GLN A 37 -7.63 -9.25 -4.02
N GLN A 38 -8.03 -9.61 -2.79
CA GLN A 38 -9.15 -8.99 -2.10
C GLN A 38 -8.84 -7.52 -1.74
N ASP A 39 -7.61 -7.23 -1.35
CA ASP A 39 -7.16 -5.85 -1.07
C ASP A 39 -7.21 -4.98 -2.34
N ILE A 40 -6.71 -5.49 -3.47
CA ILE A 40 -6.75 -4.80 -4.77
C ILE A 40 -8.19 -4.53 -5.21
N GLU A 41 -9.07 -5.54 -5.14
CA GLU A 41 -10.48 -5.38 -5.50
C GLU A 41 -11.20 -4.36 -4.59
N GLY A 42 -10.90 -4.39 -3.28
CA GLY A 42 -11.37 -3.40 -2.32
C GLY A 42 -10.89 -1.98 -2.62
N SER A 43 -9.61 -1.84 -2.98
CA SER A 43 -8.99 -0.57 -3.35
C SER A 43 -9.58 0.03 -4.63
N ILE A 44 -9.86 -0.80 -5.65
CA ILE A 44 -10.59 -0.37 -6.87
C ILE A 44 -11.98 0.16 -6.52
N ALA A 45 -12.72 -0.56 -5.67
CA ALA A 45 -14.04 -0.13 -5.23
C ALA A 45 -13.98 1.20 -4.45
N HIS A 46 -12.97 1.35 -3.58
CA HIS A 46 -12.76 2.57 -2.82
C HIS A 46 -12.43 3.77 -3.73
N ALA A 47 -11.49 3.62 -4.66
CA ALA A 47 -11.14 4.67 -5.63
C ALA A 47 -12.33 5.05 -6.53
N THR A 48 -13.17 4.07 -6.92
CA THR A 48 -14.43 4.33 -7.65
C THR A 48 -15.36 5.22 -6.85
N MET A 49 -15.55 4.90 -5.56
CA MET A 49 -16.39 5.68 -4.66
C MET A 49 -15.84 7.09 -4.47
N LEU A 50 -14.53 7.24 -4.22
CA LEU A 50 -13.87 8.54 -4.05
C LEU A 50 -14.01 9.43 -5.29
N CYS A 51 -13.92 8.85 -6.49
CA CYS A 51 -14.19 9.57 -7.74
C CYS A 51 -15.67 9.99 -7.85
N THR A 52 -16.59 9.12 -7.47
CA THR A 52 -18.04 9.40 -7.50
C THR A 52 -18.43 10.58 -6.61
N ILE A 53 -17.78 10.74 -5.45
CA ILE A 53 -18.02 11.86 -4.54
C ILE A 53 -17.15 13.09 -4.84
N GLY A 54 -16.34 13.05 -5.90
CA GLY A 54 -15.54 14.18 -6.38
C GLY A 54 -14.27 14.45 -5.57
N ILE A 55 -13.77 13.48 -4.79
CA ILE A 55 -12.45 13.58 -4.13
C ILE A 55 -11.33 13.27 -5.13
N LEU A 56 -11.53 12.28 -6.00
CA LEU A 56 -10.62 11.96 -7.09
C LEU A 56 -11.19 12.39 -8.43
N THR A 57 -10.33 12.86 -9.32
CA THR A 57 -10.65 13.01 -10.74
C THR A 57 -10.73 11.65 -11.43
N GLU A 58 -11.39 11.58 -12.58
CA GLU A 58 -11.43 10.36 -13.39
C GLU A 58 -10.03 9.91 -13.81
N ALA A 59 -9.13 10.87 -14.11
CA ALA A 59 -7.75 10.58 -14.48
C ALA A 59 -6.94 9.98 -13.31
N GLU A 60 -7.13 10.46 -12.09
CA GLU A 60 -6.50 9.89 -10.89
C GLU A 60 -7.03 8.49 -10.61
N ARG A 61 -8.36 8.29 -10.68
CA ARG A 61 -8.98 6.96 -10.55
C ARG A 61 -8.43 5.98 -11.58
N ASP A 62 -8.35 6.39 -12.84
CA ASP A 62 -7.88 5.52 -13.92
C ASP A 62 -6.39 5.18 -13.76
N SER A 63 -5.59 6.11 -13.24
CA SER A 63 -4.19 5.86 -12.90
C SER A 63 -4.06 4.84 -11.76
N ILE A 64 -4.90 4.96 -10.71
CA ILE A 64 -4.98 3.99 -9.61
C ILE A 64 -5.35 2.61 -10.15
N PHE A 65 -6.34 2.52 -11.04
CA PHE A 65 -6.77 1.24 -11.61
C PHE A 65 -5.66 0.55 -12.39
N GLN A 66 -4.97 1.30 -13.26
CA GLN A 66 -3.85 0.78 -14.05
C GLN A 66 -2.69 0.33 -13.15
N GLY A 67 -2.37 1.12 -12.11
CA GLY A 67 -1.34 0.75 -11.13
C GLY A 67 -1.70 -0.51 -10.36
N LEU A 68 -2.93 -0.63 -9.88
CA LEU A 68 -3.42 -1.82 -9.17
C LEU A 68 -3.47 -3.07 -10.07
N GLU A 69 -3.84 -2.92 -11.34
CA GLU A 69 -3.80 -4.02 -12.32
C GLU A 69 -2.36 -4.47 -12.59
N GLN A 70 -1.42 -3.52 -12.73
CA GLN A 70 0.00 -3.85 -12.85
C GLN A 70 0.51 -4.60 -11.60
N ILE A 71 0.17 -4.14 -10.39
CA ILE A 71 0.57 -4.80 -9.15
C ILE A 71 0.02 -6.22 -9.08
N LYS A 72 -1.24 -6.42 -9.46
CA LYS A 72 -1.86 -7.74 -9.53
C LYS A 72 -1.05 -8.67 -10.44
N ASP A 73 -0.70 -8.21 -11.63
CA ASP A 73 0.12 -8.95 -12.59
C ASP A 73 1.51 -9.30 -12.03
N GLU A 74 2.16 -8.36 -11.35
CA GLU A 74 3.46 -8.57 -10.68
C GLU A 74 3.35 -9.66 -9.59
N ILE A 75 2.25 -9.68 -8.82
CA ILE A 75 2.00 -10.68 -7.78
C ILE A 75 1.73 -12.06 -8.39
N GLU A 76 0.89 -12.14 -9.43
CA GLU A 76 0.55 -13.40 -10.10
C GLU A 76 1.77 -14.05 -10.78
N ARG A 77 2.73 -13.24 -11.26
CA ARG A 77 4.00 -13.71 -11.83
C ARG A 77 5.06 -14.05 -10.78
N GLY A 78 4.82 -13.71 -9.52
CA GLY A 78 5.81 -13.87 -8.44
C GLY A 78 6.98 -12.88 -8.53
N GLU A 79 6.80 -11.76 -9.22
CA GLU A 79 7.81 -10.71 -9.39
C GLU A 79 7.71 -9.63 -8.31
N PHE A 80 6.54 -9.52 -7.65
CA PHE A 80 6.29 -8.57 -6.57
C PHE A 80 7.20 -8.81 -5.35
N GLN A 81 7.87 -7.76 -4.87
CA GLN A 81 8.79 -7.81 -3.74
C GLN A 81 8.07 -7.43 -2.45
N TRP A 82 7.68 -8.43 -1.66
CA TRP A 82 7.11 -8.22 -0.33
C TRP A 82 8.17 -7.72 0.66
N SER A 83 7.80 -6.75 1.48
CA SER A 83 8.67 -6.17 2.50
C SER A 83 8.03 -6.27 3.87
N ILE A 84 8.74 -6.83 4.85
CA ILE A 84 8.35 -6.85 6.27
C ILE A 84 8.27 -5.42 6.84
N GLN A 85 9.00 -4.47 6.24
CA GLN A 85 8.93 -3.07 6.65
C GLN A 85 7.55 -2.49 6.36
N GLN A 86 6.88 -3.00 5.32
CA GLN A 86 5.49 -2.74 5.01
C GLN A 86 4.66 -3.78 5.76
N GLU A 87 4.20 -3.37 6.93
CA GLU A 87 3.68 -4.23 8.01
C GLU A 87 2.71 -5.33 7.54
N ASP A 88 1.85 -5.05 6.57
CA ASP A 88 0.83 -5.95 6.03
C ASP A 88 0.70 -5.89 4.50
N VAL A 89 -0.16 -6.73 3.93
CA VAL A 89 -0.46 -6.75 2.49
C VAL A 89 -0.92 -5.40 1.94
N HIS A 90 -1.71 -4.64 2.71
CA HIS A 90 -2.27 -3.35 2.29
C HIS A 90 -1.16 -2.31 2.14
N MET A 91 -0.28 -2.21 3.14
CA MET A 91 0.88 -1.32 3.15
C MET A 91 1.87 -1.61 2.02
N ASN A 92 2.01 -2.89 1.63
CA ASN A 92 2.85 -3.29 0.51
C ASN A 92 2.26 -2.80 -0.82
N ILE A 93 0.96 -3.00 -1.02
CA ILE A 93 0.24 -2.59 -2.24
C ILE A 93 0.22 -1.07 -2.35
N GLU A 94 -0.10 -0.33 -1.28
CA GLU A 94 -0.12 1.14 -1.25
C GLU A 94 1.26 1.73 -1.57
N ALA A 95 2.32 1.22 -0.95
CA ALA A 95 3.68 1.69 -1.24
C ALA A 95 4.07 1.44 -2.70
N ARG A 96 3.78 0.24 -3.23
CA ARG A 96 4.04 -0.06 -4.63
C ARG A 96 3.21 0.83 -5.56
N LEU A 97 1.96 1.11 -5.22
CA LEU A 97 1.09 1.98 -5.99
C LEU A 97 1.64 3.42 -6.01
N THR A 98 2.02 3.94 -4.84
CA THR A 98 2.67 5.26 -4.70
C THR A 98 3.96 5.35 -5.53
N GLU A 99 4.78 4.28 -5.59
CA GLU A 99 5.96 4.23 -6.46
C GLU A 99 5.61 4.34 -7.95
N LEU A 100 4.50 3.72 -8.38
CA LEU A 100 4.08 3.68 -9.77
C LEU A 100 3.43 4.99 -10.25
N ILE A 101 2.56 5.58 -9.43
CA ILE A 101 1.71 6.71 -9.86
C ILE A 101 1.90 7.99 -9.04
N GLY A 102 2.75 7.97 -8.01
CA GLY A 102 3.02 9.12 -7.15
C GLY A 102 1.93 9.34 -6.10
N ILE A 103 1.68 10.60 -5.73
CA ILE A 103 0.82 11.01 -4.59
C ILE A 103 -0.64 10.53 -4.70
N ALA A 104 -1.09 10.15 -5.91
CA ALA A 104 -2.43 9.62 -6.11
C ALA A 104 -2.58 8.15 -5.64
N GLY A 105 -1.46 7.46 -5.41
CA GLY A 105 -1.42 6.07 -4.96
C GLY A 105 -1.40 5.91 -3.45
#